data_AF-A0A7C1GN92-F1
#
_entry.id   AF-A0A7C1GN92-F1
#
_cell.length_a   1.000
_cell.length_b   1.000
_cell.length_c   1.000
_cell.angle_alpha   90.00
_cell.angle_beta   90.00
_cell.angle_gamma   90.00
#
_symmetry.space_group_name_H-M   'P 1'
#
loop_
_entity.id
_entity.type
_entity.pdbx_description
1 polymer ?
#
loop_
_entity_poly.entity_id
_entity_poly.type
_entity_poly.pdbx_seq_one_letter_code
_entity_poly.pdbx_strand_id
1 'polypeptide(L)' 'MEDREIMGVANKFRHHPPVGDQAAQYELLRAEGLDFAMVILGECPLSEERNIALRRLDEAVMFAIASIARHGEWEKEV' A
#
# COMPACT_ATOMS: atom_id res chain seq x y z
N MET A 1 9.13 5.40 26.56
CA MET A 1 8.82 6.03 25.25
C MET A 1 9.56 5.32 24.14
N GLU A 2 10.86 5.02 24.33
CA GLU A 2 11.68 4.19 23.42
C GLU A 2 11.10 2.80 23.11
N ASP A 3 10.56 2.08 24.12
CA ASP A 3 10.09 0.70 23.90
C ASP A 3 8.95 0.58 22.87
N ARG A 4 8.00 1.52 22.87
CA ARG A 4 6.88 1.52 21.92
C ARG A 4 7.35 1.83 20.50
N GLU A 5 8.34 2.70 20.36
CA GLU A 5 8.93 3.06 19.07
C GLU A 5 9.74 1.89 18.50
N ILE A 6 10.56 1.23 19.33
CA ILE A 6 11.32 0.03 18.97
C ILE A 6 10.37 -1.10 18.53
N MET A 7 9.29 -1.37 19.28
CA MET A 7 8.27 -2.35 18.90
C MET A 7 7.60 -1.99 17.58
N GLY A 8 7.27 -0.72 17.38
CA GLY A 8 6.68 -0.22 16.14
C GLY A 8 7.59 -0.44 14.93
N VAL A 9 8.88 -0.16 15.08
CA VAL A 9 9.90 -0.43 14.06
C VAL A 9 10.02 -1.93 13.81
N ALA A 10 10.18 -2.75 14.85
CA ALA A 10 10.28 -4.21 14.72
C ALA A 10 9.07 -4.80 13.97
N ASN A 11 7.85 -4.29 14.21
CA ASN A 11 6.66 -4.71 13.51
C ASN A 11 6.74 -4.42 12.00
N LYS A 12 7.37 -3.31 11.57
CA LYS A 12 7.53 -2.98 10.14
C LYS A 12 8.46 -3.95 9.40
N PHE A 13 9.41 -4.56 10.11
CA PHE A 13 10.45 -5.46 9.56
C PHE A 13 10.17 -6.95 9.76
N ARG A 14 8.98 -7.32 10.26
CA ARG A 14 8.55 -8.72 10.38
C ARG A 14 7.85 -9.20 9.11
N HIS A 15 7.94 -10.51 8.84
CA HIS A 15 7.05 -11.14 7.85
C HIS A 15 5.62 -11.19 8.38
N HIS A 16 4.67 -10.67 7.60
CA HIS A 16 3.25 -10.70 7.87
C HIS A 16 2.57 -11.59 6.83
N PRO A 17 2.39 -12.90 7.11
CA PRO A 17 1.68 -13.78 6.20
C PRO A 17 0.20 -13.33 6.10
N PRO A 18 -0.41 -13.38 4.91
CA PRO A 18 -1.83 -13.05 4.76
C PRO A 18 -2.71 -14.00 5.57
N VAL A 19 -3.70 -13.44 6.26
CA VAL A 19 -4.74 -14.18 7.00
C VAL A 19 -6.12 -13.79 6.48
N GLY A 20 -7.02 -14.77 6.32
CA GLY A 20 -8.38 -14.53 5.83
C GLY A 20 -8.40 -13.85 4.45
N ASP A 21 -9.16 -12.76 4.33
CA ASP A 21 -9.37 -12.05 3.06
C ASP A 21 -8.23 -11.07 2.69
N GLN A 22 -7.17 -10.98 3.50
CA GLN A 22 -6.08 -10.03 3.26
C GLN A 22 -5.44 -10.20 1.88
N ALA A 23 -5.28 -11.43 1.41
CA ALA A 23 -4.74 -11.69 0.06
C ALA A 23 -5.61 -11.04 -1.03
N ALA A 24 -6.94 -11.17 -0.93
CA ALA A 24 -7.88 -10.55 -1.87
C ALA A 24 -7.85 -9.02 -1.78
N GLN A 25 -7.71 -8.47 -0.56
CA GLN A 25 -7.57 -7.03 -0.35
C GLN A 25 -6.28 -6.49 -0.99
N TYR A 26 -5.17 -7.23 -0.91
CA TYR A 26 -3.92 -6.86 -1.54
C TYR A 26 -4.04 -6.84 -3.07
N GLU A 27 -4.71 -7.84 -3.65
CA GLU A 27 -4.94 -7.88 -5.10
C GLU A 27 -5.83 -6.73 -5.56
N LEU A 28 -6.89 -6.41 -4.81
CA LEU A 28 -7.75 -5.26 -5.11
C LEU A 28 -6.93 -3.96 -5.16
N LEU A 29 -6.14 -3.68 -4.12
CA LEU A 29 -5.33 -2.46 -4.06
C LEU A 29 -4.30 -2.37 -5.20
N ARG A 30 -3.70 -3.51 -5.59
CA ARG A 30 -2.78 -3.56 -6.74
C ARG A 30 -3.51 -3.32 -8.05
N ALA A 31 -4.69 -3.91 -8.24
CA ALA A 31 -5.48 -3.75 -9.46
C ALA A 31 -5.91 -2.29 -9.66
N GLU A 32 -6.49 -1.67 -8.62
CA GLU A 32 -6.91 -0.26 -8.67
C GLU A 32 -5.72 0.69 -8.88
N GLY A 33 -4.57 0.40 -8.25
CA GLY A 33 -3.34 1.14 -8.46
C GLY A 33 -2.82 1.04 -9.90
N LEU A 34 -2.89 -0.15 -10.50
CA LEU A 34 -2.52 -0.37 -11.90
C LEU A 34 -3.44 0.40 -12.84
N ASP A 35 -4.76 0.32 -12.63
CA ASP A 35 -5.74 1.00 -13.46
C ASP A 35 -5.54 2.51 -13.43
N PHE A 36 -5.31 3.10 -12.24
CA PHE A 36 -5.04 4.54 -12.15
C PHE A 36 -3.69 4.92 -12.76
N ALA A 37 -2.67 4.06 -12.66
CA ALA A 37 -1.39 4.28 -13.36
C ALA A 37 -1.58 4.33 -14.89
N MET A 38 -2.46 3.49 -15.44
CA MET A 38 -2.80 3.51 -16.87
C MET A 38 -3.52 4.80 -17.27
N VAL A 39 -4.42 5.32 -16.43
CA VAL A 39 -5.04 6.64 -16.64
C VAL A 39 -3.98 7.74 -16.67
N ILE A 40 -3.05 7.75 -15.71
CA ILE A 40 -1.96 8.75 -15.67
C ILE A 40 -1.10 8.69 -16.95
N LEU A 41 -0.79 7.48 -17.43
CA LEU A 41 -0.02 7.31 -18.66
C LEU A 41 -0.76 7.79 -19.92
N GLY A 42 -2.08 7.60 -19.97
CA GLY A 42 -2.92 8.01 -21.10
C GLY A 42 -3.23 9.51 -21.13
N GLU A 43 -3.48 10.11 -19.96
CA GLU A 43 -3.99 11.48 -19.86
C GLU A 43 -2.89 12.51 -19.58
N CYS A 44 -1.71 12.11 -19.06
CA CYS A 44 -0.62 13.02 -18.76
C CYS A 44 0.54 12.92 -19.79
N PRO A 45 1.08 14.07 -20.26
CA PRO A 45 2.23 14.07 -21.14
C PRO A 45 3.46 13.48 -20.46
N LEU A 46 4.44 13.03 -21.26
CA LEU A 46 5.73 12.61 -20.72
C LEU A 46 6.43 13.81 -20.07
N SER A 47 6.46 13.81 -18.74
CA SER A 47 7.10 14.84 -17.92
C SER A 47 7.61 14.27 -16.59
N GLU A 48 8.37 15.06 -15.84
CA GLU A 48 8.84 14.65 -14.52
C GLU A 48 7.69 14.54 -13.52
N GLU A 49 6.69 15.42 -13.59
CA GLU A 49 5.50 15.38 -12.75
C GLU A 49 4.72 14.08 -12.94
N ARG A 50 4.60 13.60 -14.19
CA ARG A 50 3.97 12.30 -14.46
C ARG A 50 4.76 11.17 -13.80
N ASN A 51 6.08 11.17 -13.92
CA ASN A 51 6.93 10.15 -13.29
C ASN A 51 6.83 10.20 -11.75
N ILE A 52 6.78 11.41 -11.18
CA ILE A 52 6.54 11.61 -9.75
C ILE A 52 5.18 11.04 -9.36
N ALA A 53 4.12 11.34 -10.10
CA ALA A 53 2.77 10.83 -9.83
C ALA A 53 2.74 9.30 -9.81
N LEU A 54 3.37 8.65 -10.79
CA LEU A 54 3.48 7.18 -10.83
C LEU A 54 4.24 6.60 -9.63
N ARG A 55 5.37 7.20 -9.24
CA ARG A 55 6.15 6.77 -8.06
C ARG A 55 5.34 6.94 -6.77
N ARG A 56 4.58 8.02 -6.64
CA ARG A 56 3.74 8.30 -5.47
C ARG A 56 2.54 7.36 -5.38
N LEU A 57 1.96 6.99 -6.52
CA LEU A 57 0.90 6.00 -6.58
C LEU A 57 1.40 4.62 -6.13
N ASP A 58 2.55 4.18 -6.63
CA ASP A 58 3.18 2.92 -6.19
C ASP A 58 3.48 2.93 -4.68
N GLU A 59 4.10 4.01 -4.18
CA GLU A 59 4.34 4.22 -2.74
C GLU A 59 3.03 4.15 -1.93
N ALA A 60 1.96 4.81 -2.38
CA ALA A 60 0.67 4.80 -1.72
C ALA A 60 0.05 3.40 -1.66
N VAL A 61 0.09 2.64 -2.77
CA VAL A 61 -0.41 1.26 -2.84
C VAL A 61 0.39 0.36 -1.89
N MET A 62 1.72 0.47 -1.90
CA MET A 62 2.60 -0.29 -0.99
C MET A 62 2.29 0.00 0.49
N PHE A 63 2.08 1.27 0.85
CA PHE A 63 1.72 1.63 2.23
C PHE A 63 0.32 1.19 2.62
N ALA A 64 -0.65 1.21 1.70
CA ALA A 64 -1.99 0.67 1.95
C ALA A 64 -1.97 -0.84 2.20
N ILE A 65 -1.20 -1.59 1.40
CA ILE A 65 -1.01 -3.04 1.61
C ILE A 65 -0.28 -3.28 2.94
N ALA A 66 0.77 -2.52 3.22
CA ALA A 66 1.53 -2.65 4.47
C ALA A 66 0.68 -2.33 5.71
N SER A 67 -0.30 -1.42 5.62
CA SER A 67 -1.20 -1.14 6.74
C SER A 67 -2.10 -2.36 7.04
N ILE A 68 -2.65 -2.99 6.01
CA ILE A 68 -3.42 -4.24 6.15
C ILE A 68 -2.51 -5.37 6.66
N ALA A 69 -1.30 -5.53 6.13
CA ALA A 69 -0.39 -6.57 6.58
C ALA A 69 0.00 -6.43 8.06
N ARG A 70 0.17 -5.19 8.55
CA ARG A 70 0.61 -4.90 9.92
C ARG A 70 -0.53 -4.77 10.93
N HIS A 71 -1.76 -4.56 10.44
CA HIS A 71 -2.93 -4.23 11.25
C HIS A 71 -4.21 -4.95 10.79
N GLY A 72 -4.17 -5.98 9.95
CA GLY A 72 -5.35 -6.55 9.30
C GLY A 72 -6.16 -7.54 10.13
N GLU A 73 -5.97 -7.56 11.46
CA GLU A 73 -6.87 -8.27 12.40
C GLU A 73 -8.14 -7.45 12.70
N TRP A 74 -8.29 -6.26 12.11
CA TRP A 74 -9.39 -5.36 12.36
C TRP A 74 -10.54 -5.72 11.43
N GLU A 75 -11.70 -6.10 11.98
CA GLU A 75 -12.97 -6.07 11.23
C GLU A 75 -13.11 -4.65 10.65
N LYS A 76 -13.43 -4.54 9.36
CA LYS A 76 -13.76 -3.25 8.76
C LYS A 76 -14.94 -2.67 9.56
N GLU A 77 -14.68 -1.68 10.41
CA GLU A 77 -15.74 -0.78 10.86
C GLU A 77 -16.19 -0.02 9.60
N VAL A 78 -17.33 -0.47 9.06
CA VAL A 78 -18.04 0.16 7.94
C VAL A 78 -18.75 1.42 8.44
#